data_AF-A0A970QMS5-F1
#
_entry.id   AF-A0A970QMS5-F1
#
_cell.length_a   1.000
_cell.length_b   1.000
_cell.length_c   1.000
_cell.angle_alpha   90.00
_cell.angle_beta   90.00
_cell.angle_gamma   90.00
#
_symmetry.space_group_name_H-M   'P 1'
#
loop_
_entity.id
_entity.type
_entity.pdbx_description
1 polymer ?
#
loop_
_entity_poly.entity_id
_entity_poly.type
_entity_poly.pdbx_seq_one_letter_code
_entity_poly.pdbx_strand_id
1 'polypeptide(L)'
;YFGWITVATVANATALLVDLKWDRFGLSEAFWTVVILAIATLIAVAVISRQKDWAYGAVVTWAYAGILIKHLDPAPAGFGGQHTGVIVTVSICLGFVAAASLLAVLGRTVRLVSANRQTPDRPVKP
;
A
#
# COMPACT_ATOMS: atom_id res chain seq x y z
N TYR A 1 -6.47 -13.53 -5.12
CA TYR A 1 -5.69 -14.65 -4.55
C TYR A 1 -4.24 -14.27 -4.26
N PHE A 2 -3.43 -13.90 -5.25
CA PHE A 2 -2.00 -13.60 -5.03
C PHE A 2 -1.76 -12.52 -3.97
N GLY A 3 -2.51 -11.40 -4.02
CA GLY A 3 -2.37 -10.31 -3.04
C GLY A 3 -2.67 -10.71 -1.58
N TRP A 4 -3.55 -11.69 -1.35
CA TRP A 4 -3.88 -12.15 0.00
C TRP A 4 -2.79 -13.06 0.58
N ILE A 5 -2.11 -13.83 -0.28
CA ILE A 5 -0.93 -14.63 0.11
C ILE A 5 0.20 -13.69 0.51
N THR A 6 0.44 -12.61 -0.22
CA THR A 6 1.45 -11.62 0.13
C THR A 6 1.17 -10.95 1.48
N VAL A 7 -0.09 -10.61 1.75
CA VAL A 7 -0.52 -10.07 3.06
C VAL A 7 -0.22 -11.05 4.19
N ALA A 8 -0.60 -12.32 4.04
CA ALA A 8 -0.36 -13.34 5.05
C ALA A 8 1.15 -13.55 5.31
N THR A 9 1.97 -13.54 4.26
CA THR A 9 3.44 -13.67 4.40
C THR A 9 4.03 -12.47 5.14
N VAL A 10 3.62 -11.25 4.80
CA VAL A 10 4.10 -10.03 5.50
C VAL A 10 3.67 -10.05 6.96
N ALA A 11 2.41 -10.39 7.26
CA ALA A 11 1.92 -10.49 8.64
C ALA A 11 2.75 -11.49 9.46
N ASN A 12 3.01 -12.69 8.92
CA ASN A 12 3.81 -13.71 9.58
C ASN A 12 5.28 -13.29 9.76
N ALA A 13 5.89 -12.65 8.76
CA ALA A 13 7.26 -12.13 8.86
C ALA A 13 7.37 -11.02 9.92
N THR A 14 6.35 -10.16 10.02
CA THR A 14 6.32 -9.09 11.03
C THR A 14 6.16 -9.66 12.44
N ALA A 15 5.28 -10.65 12.61
CA ALA A 15 5.11 -11.38 13.86
C ALA A 15 6.43 -12.05 14.30
N LEU A 16 7.12 -12.71 13.36
CA LEU A 16 8.43 -13.32 13.63
C LEU A 16 9.48 -12.28 14.09
N LEU A 17 9.51 -11.10 13.46
CA LEU A 17 10.44 -10.03 13.85
C LEU A 17 10.15 -9.47 15.25
N VAL A 18 8.88 -9.40 15.63
CA VAL A 18 8.44 -9.00 16.98
C VAL A 18 8.83 -10.06 18.00
N ASP A 19 8.60 -11.34 17.68
CA ASP A 19 9.00 -12.47 18.54
C ASP A 19 10.52 -12.53 18.75
N LEU A 20 11.30 -12.18 17.73
CA LEU A 20 12.76 -12.08 17.80
C LEU A 20 13.27 -10.88 18.61
N LYS A 21 12.38 -10.02 19.14
CA LYS A 21 12.71 -8.81 19.92
C LYS A 21 13.82 -8.00 19.27
N TRP A 22 13.76 -7.84 17.94
CA TRP A 22 14.79 -7.15 17.20
C TRP A 22 14.99 -5.72 17.75
N ASP A 23 16.19 -5.44 18.26
CA ASP A 23 16.48 -4.27 19.07
C ASP A 23 16.68 -2.98 18.27
N ARG A 24 16.31 -2.98 16.98
CA ARG A 24 16.24 -1.77 16.13
C ARG A 24 17.51 -0.89 16.17
N PHE A 25 18.66 -1.52 16.38
CA PHE A 25 19.96 -0.84 16.55
C PHE A 25 19.95 0.27 17.63
N GLY A 26 19.10 0.16 18.66
CA GLY A 26 18.99 1.14 19.76
C GLY A 26 18.28 2.45 19.39
N LEU A 27 17.64 2.53 18.22
CA LEU A 27 16.87 3.70 17.78
C LEU A 27 15.38 3.56 18.11
N SER A 28 14.68 4.70 18.23
CA SER A 28 13.26 4.70 18.63
C SER A 28 12.36 3.96 17.65
N GLU A 29 11.30 3.32 18.16
CA GLU A 29 10.35 2.55 17.34
C GLU A 29 9.68 3.43 16.28
N ALA A 30 9.35 4.67 16.64
CA ALA A 30 8.72 5.64 15.75
C ALA A 30 9.61 5.99 14.56
N PHE A 31 10.92 6.17 14.78
CA PHE A 31 11.87 6.49 13.71
C PHE A 31 11.94 5.38 12.67
N TRP A 32 12.12 4.13 13.10
CA TRP A 32 12.14 2.98 12.20
C TRP A 32 10.82 2.78 11.47
N THR A 33 9.70 3.02 12.13
CA THR A 33 8.38 2.93 11.50
C THR A 33 8.26 3.94 10.35
N VAL A 34 8.70 5.18 10.54
CA VAL A 34 8.73 6.21 9.49
C VAL A 34 9.63 5.80 8.32
N VAL A 35 10.82 5.26 8.59
CA VAL A 35 11.76 4.80 7.56
C VAL A 35 11.16 3.65 6.74
N ILE A 36 10.59 2.65 7.40
CA ILE A 36 9.95 1.51 6.73
C ILE A 36 8.76 1.96 5.88
N LEU A 37 7.94 2.88 6.39
CA LEU A 37 6.82 3.46 5.63
C LEU A 37 7.31 4.21 4.38
N ALA A 38 8.40 4.97 4.49
CA ALA A 38 8.98 5.68 3.35
C ALA A 38 9.48 4.70 2.27
N ILE A 39 10.24 3.67 2.68
CA ILE A 39 10.78 2.65 1.77
C ILE A 39 9.64 1.86 1.12
N ALA A 40 8.65 1.40 1.91
CA ALA A 40 7.49 0.67 1.40
C ALA A 40 6.69 1.50 0.39
N THR A 41 6.56 2.82 0.63
CA THR A 41 5.87 3.74 -0.29
C THR A 41 6.61 3.85 -1.62
N LEU A 42 7.93 4.01 -1.58
CA LEU A 42 8.77 4.08 -2.80
C LEU A 42 8.66 2.79 -3.63
N ILE A 43 8.75 1.63 -2.98
CA ILE A 43 8.59 0.33 -3.64
C ILE A 43 7.19 0.22 -4.23
N ALA A 44 6.16 0.59 -3.48
CA ALA A 44 4.79 0.50 -3.94
C ALA A 44 4.53 1.35 -5.18
N VAL A 45 4.99 2.60 -5.17
CA VAL A 45 4.87 3.50 -6.31
C VAL A 45 5.62 2.93 -7.52
N ALA A 46 6.85 2.45 -7.34
CA ALA A 46 7.63 1.85 -8.42
C ALA A 46 6.93 0.63 -9.05
N VAL A 47 6.36 -0.26 -8.22
CA VAL A 47 5.64 -1.45 -8.68
C VAL A 47 4.33 -1.09 -9.38
N ILE A 48 3.53 -0.17 -8.83
CA ILE A 48 2.28 0.30 -9.44
C ILE A 48 2.58 0.92 -10.81
N SER A 49 3.62 1.76 -10.92
CA SER A 49 4.01 2.37 -12.19
C SER A 49 4.50 1.35 -13.22
N ARG A 50 5.23 0.31 -12.80
CA ARG A 50 5.79 -0.71 -13.70
C ARG A 50 4.77 -1.77 -14.14
N GLN A 51 3.98 -2.30 -13.20
CA GLN A 51 3.09 -3.43 -13.47
C GLN A 51 1.64 -3.01 -13.77
N LYS A 52 1.26 -1.76 -13.45
CA LYS A 52 -0.14 -1.28 -13.49
C LYS A 52 -1.12 -2.23 -12.78
N ASP A 53 -0.62 -3.01 -11.82
CA ASP A 53 -1.44 -3.96 -11.09
C ASP A 53 -2.12 -3.26 -9.92
N TRP A 54 -3.45 -3.13 -10.02
CA TRP A 54 -4.27 -2.47 -9.02
C TRP A 54 -4.39 -3.30 -7.74
N ALA A 55 -4.22 -4.63 -7.82
CA ALA A 55 -4.30 -5.51 -6.67
C ALA A 55 -3.15 -5.25 -5.70
N TYR A 56 -1.97 -4.91 -6.22
CA TYR A 56 -0.82 -4.53 -5.40
C TYR A 56 -1.08 -3.22 -4.63
N GLY A 57 -1.63 -2.21 -5.30
CA GLY A 57 -1.98 -0.93 -4.67
C GLY A 57 -3.04 -1.08 -3.57
N ALA A 58 -4.04 -1.94 -3.78
CA ALA A 58 -5.06 -2.24 -2.78
C ALA A 58 -4.46 -2.88 -1.51
N VAL A 59 -3.50 -3.78 -1.66
CA VAL A 59 -2.80 -4.44 -0.53
C VAL A 59 -2.00 -3.44 0.29
N VAL A 60 -1.24 -2.56 -0.36
CA VAL A 60 -0.43 -1.54 0.35
C VAL A 60 -1.34 -0.53 1.06
N THR A 61 -2.42 -0.11 0.41
CA THR A 61 -3.40 0.81 1.02
C THR A 61 -4.06 0.19 2.24
N TRP A 62 -4.45 -1.08 2.16
CA TRP A 62 -5.01 -1.81 3.30
C TRP A 62 -3.99 -1.96 4.45
N ALA A 63 -2.73 -2.25 4.16
CA ALA A 63 -1.69 -2.38 5.17
C ALA A 63 -1.47 -1.05 5.93
N TYR A 64 -1.39 0.07 5.20
CA TYR A 64 -1.23 1.39 5.81
C TYR A 64 -2.47 1.81 6.62
N ALA A 65 -3.67 1.41 6.18
CA ALA A 65 -4.89 1.62 6.95
C ALA A 65 -4.85 0.85 8.29
N GLY A 66 -4.39 -0.41 8.28
CA GLY A 66 -4.22 -1.20 9.52
C GLY A 66 -3.22 -0.57 10.50
N ILE A 67 -2.11 -0.04 9.99
CA ILE A 67 -1.12 0.69 10.81
C ILE A 67 -1.77 1.93 11.44
N LEU A 68 -2.52 2.70 10.65
CA LEU A 68 -3.20 3.90 11.13
C LEU A 68 -4.25 3.59 12.21
N ILE A 69 -5.07 2.57 12.01
CA ILE A 69 -6.08 2.12 12.99
C ILE A 69 -5.40 1.75 14.32
N LYS A 70 -4.34 0.95 14.27
CA LYS A 70 -3.61 0.52 15.48
C LYS A 70 -3.02 1.70 16.28
N HIS A 71 -2.63 2.77 15.59
CA HIS A 71 -2.07 3.97 16.21
C HIS A 71 -3.13 4.93 16.77
N LEU A 72 -4.34 4.90 16.22
CA LEU A 72 -5.49 5.68 16.69
C LEU A 72 -6.27 4.97 17.80
N ASP A 73 -6.21 3.63 17.85
CA ASP A 73 -6.93 2.85 18.85
C ASP A 73 -6.51 3.21 20.29
N PRO A 74 -7.47 3.40 21.22
CA PRO A 74 -7.18 3.65 22.63
C PRO A 74 -6.38 2.52 23.29
N ALA A 75 -5.55 2.87 24.28
CA ALA A 75 -4.90 1.87 25.13
C ALA A 75 -5.96 1.03 25.88
N PRO A 76 -5.73 -0.28 26.14
CA PRO A 76 -4.49 -1.03 25.95
C PRO A 76 -4.36 -1.74 24.58
N ALA A 77 -5.38 -1.68 23.74
CA ALA A 77 -5.40 -2.38 22.46
C ALA A 77 -4.57 -1.67 21.38
N GLY A 78 -4.36 -0.35 21.49
CA GLY A 78 -3.57 0.45 20.57
C GLY A 78 -2.63 1.44 21.28
N PHE A 79 -2.04 2.34 20.51
CA PHE A 79 -1.06 3.31 21.01
C PHE A 79 -1.68 4.62 21.56
N GLY A 80 -3.01 4.74 21.54
CA GLY A 80 -3.73 5.87 22.11
C GLY A 80 -3.34 7.23 21.52
N GLY A 81 -2.89 7.28 20.26
CA GLY A 81 -2.49 8.52 19.60
C GLY A 81 -1.14 9.10 20.04
N GLN A 82 -0.37 8.42 20.90
CA GLN A 82 0.89 8.94 21.45
C GLN A 82 1.98 9.19 20.38
N HIS A 83 1.94 8.47 19.26
CA HIS A 83 2.91 8.59 18.18
C HIS A 83 2.37 9.42 17.01
N THR A 84 2.04 10.69 17.27
CA THR A 84 1.47 11.61 16.27
C THR A 84 2.33 11.72 15.00
N GLY A 85 3.66 11.67 15.13
CA GLY A 85 4.57 11.68 13.98
C GLY A 85 4.34 10.50 13.02
N VAL A 86 4.16 9.29 13.56
CA VAL A 86 3.89 8.09 12.76
C VAL A 86 2.51 8.18 12.10
N ILE A 87 1.51 8.70 12.82
CA ILE A 87 0.14 8.90 12.32
C ILE A 87 0.13 9.84 11.11
N VAL A 88 0.83 10.97 11.20
CA VAL A 88 0.91 11.94 10.11
C VAL A 88 1.64 11.33 8.91
N THR A 89 2.79 10.70 9.13
CA THR A 89 3.55 10.06 8.06
C THR A 89 2.73 8.99 7.35
N VAL A 90 2.10 8.06 8.09
CA VAL A 90 1.31 6.99 7.47
C VAL A 90 0.10 7.53 6.73
N SER A 91 -0.53 8.61 7.21
CA SER A 91 -1.66 9.25 6.53
C SER A 91 -1.25 9.88 5.19
N ILE A 92 -0.09 10.56 5.14
CA ILE A 92 0.47 11.13 3.91
C ILE A 92 0.83 10.00 2.93
N CYS A 93 1.53 8.98 3.40
CA CYS A 93 1.91 7.82 2.60
C CYS A 93 0.69 7.08 2.04
N LEU A 94 -0.36 6.90 2.85
CA LEU A 94 -1.63 6.29 2.45
C LEU A 94 -2.29 7.10 1.34
N GLY A 95 -2.43 8.42 1.52
CA GLY A 95 -3.02 9.30 0.51
C GLY A 95 -2.26 9.24 -0.82
N PHE A 96 -0.92 9.25 -0.77
CA PHE A 96 -0.07 9.18 -1.95
C PHE A 96 -0.22 7.85 -2.69
N VAL A 97 -0.17 6.71 -1.97
CA VAL A 97 -0.32 5.38 -2.56
C VAL A 97 -1.73 5.17 -3.12
N ALA A 98 -2.76 5.64 -2.42
CA ALA A 98 -4.15 5.55 -2.88
C ALA A 98 -4.37 6.38 -4.16
N ALA A 99 -3.86 7.61 -4.21
CA ALA A 99 -3.91 8.47 -5.40
C ALA A 99 -3.16 7.85 -6.58
N ALA A 100 -1.94 7.34 -6.36
CA ALA A 100 -1.16 6.66 -7.40
C ALA A 100 -1.89 5.42 -7.94
N SER A 101 -2.53 4.65 -7.06
CA SER A 101 -3.33 3.49 -7.43
C SER A 101 -4.56 3.88 -8.27
N LEU A 102 -5.29 4.92 -7.87
CA LEU A 102 -6.44 5.45 -8.61
C LEU A 102 -6.05 5.96 -10.00
N LEU A 103 -4.96 6.73 -10.11
CA LEU A 103 -4.46 7.24 -11.38
C LEU A 103 -4.06 6.09 -12.33
N ALA A 104 -3.44 5.03 -11.81
CA ALA A 104 -3.07 3.86 -12.59
C ALA A 104 -4.30 3.11 -13.15
N VAL A 105 -5.39 3.04 -12.38
CA VAL A 105 -6.66 2.43 -12.80
C VAL A 105 -7.36 3.28 -13.86
N LEU A 106 -7.49 4.59 -13.63
CA LEU A 106 -8.11 5.53 -14.58
C LEU A 106 -7.35 5.59 -15.92
N GLY A 107 -6.01 5.56 -15.87
CA GLY A 107 -5.19 5.51 -17.08
C GLY A 107 -5.38 4.23 -17.91
N ARG A 108 -5.74 3.11 -17.28
CA ARG A 108 -6.08 1.86 -17.98
C ARG A 108 -7.44 1.95 -18.67
N THR A 109 -8.47 2.42 -17.99
CA THR A 109 -9.82 2.50 -18.57
C THR A 109 -9.88 3.48 -19.74
N VAL A 110 -9.22 4.64 -19.64
CA VAL A 110 -9.12 5.61 -20.75
C VAL A 110 -8.40 5.01 -21.97
N ARG A 111 -7.33 4.23 -21.76
CA ARG A 111 -6.62 3.53 -22.87
C ARG A 111 -7.49 2.48 -23.55
N LEU A 112 -8.30 1.73 -22.80
CA LEU A 112 -9.17 0.71 -23.37
C LEU A 112 -10.34 1.34 -24.16
N VAL A 113 -10.95 2.39 -23.61
CA VAL A 113 -12.03 3.13 -24.28
C VAL A 113 -11.54 3.79 -25.58
N SER A 114 -10.34 4.39 -25.56
CA SER A 114 -9.75 4.99 -26.77
C SER A 114 -9.38 3.95 -27.82
N ALA A 115 -8.83 2.79 -27.42
CA ALA A 115 -8.53 1.68 -28.33
C ALA A 115 -9.79 1.10 -28.99
N ASN A 116 -10.88 0.93 -28.23
CA ASN A 116 -12.15 0.38 -28.75
C ASN A 116 -12.83 1.33 -29.76
N ARG A 117 -12.63 2.64 -29.64
CA ARG A 117 -13.14 3.63 -30.62
C ARG A 117 -12.42 3.60 -31.97
N GLN A 118 -11.24 2.98 -32.05
CA GLN A 118 -10.42 2.92 -33.27
C GLN A 118 -10.58 1.62 -34.07
N THR A 119 -11.32 0.63 -33.57
CA THR A 119 -11.76 -0.54 -34.35
C THR A 119 -13.15 -0.28 -34.90
N PRO A 120 -13.30 0.32 -36.11
CA PRO A 120 -14.57 0.31 -36.81
C PRO A 120 -14.94 -1.15 -37.11
N ASP A 121 -16.23 -1.48 -36.99
CA ASP A 121 -16.79 -2.77 -37.37
C ASP A 121 -16.15 -3.25 -38.67
N ARG A 122 -15.32 -4.28 -38.59
CA ARG A 122 -14.85 -4.92 -39.82
C ARG A 122 -16.10 -5.55 -40.43
N PRO A 123 -16.42 -5.26 -41.69
CA PRO A 123 -17.59 -5.85 -42.33
C PRO A 123 -17.47 -7.36 -42.22
N VAL A 124 -18.51 -7.98 -41.64
CA VAL A 124 -18.67 -9.44 -41.59
C VAL A 124 -18.65 -9.90 -43.05
N LYS A 125 -17.61 -10.64 -43.43
CA LYS A 125 -17.54 -11.20 -44.77
C LYS A 125 -18.71 -12.18 -44.93
N PRO A 126 -19.43 -12.11 -46.07
CA PRO A 126 -20.58 -12.95 -46.35
C PRO A 126 -20.24 -14.43 -46.40
#